data_AF-E9J1C6-F1
#
_entry.id   AF-E9J1C6-F1
#
_cell.length_a   1.000
_cell.length_b   1.000
_cell.length_c   1.000
_cell.angle_alpha   90.00
_cell.angle_beta   90.00
_cell.angle_gamma   90.00
#
_symmetry.space_group_name_H-M   'P 1'
#
loop_
_entity.id
_entity.type
_entity.pdbx_description
1 polymer ?
#
loop_
_entity_poly.entity_id
_entity_poly.type
_entity_poly.pdbx_seq_one_letter_code
_entity_poly.pdbx_strand_id
1 'polypeptide(L)'
;MNITPALTSISDDMSIEEQLQELSIKTYKSWLNDCDSSEEEDNNKWTHLESPMHNKNSENKENIKNKKQINKQEQNNDHKNNHIRSLKYKLRTARRYRIPKTHKQNKKLVKQLINKQDLHPITKTMINLQLHQPRTPYIQEEKNLARQLYYYSPSAVCRLRKAGCNLPGQRTIRKWLEERDIISGF
;
A
#
# COMPACT_ATOMS: atom_id res chain seq x y z
N MET A 1 -9.89 54.48 -43.62
CA MET A 1 -9.99 53.02 -43.83
C MET A 1 -10.83 52.47 -42.69
N ASN A 2 -12.03 52.01 -42.99
CA ASN A 2 -13.03 51.61 -41.98
C ASN A 2 -12.81 50.14 -41.63
N ILE A 3 -12.53 49.85 -40.36
CA ILE A 3 -12.37 48.49 -39.84
C ILE A 3 -13.64 48.17 -39.06
N THR A 4 -14.52 47.37 -39.66
CA THR A 4 -15.67 46.74 -39.00
C THR A 4 -15.20 45.53 -38.20
N PRO A 5 -15.51 45.43 -36.89
CA PRO A 5 -15.30 44.19 -36.14
C PRO A 5 -16.51 43.26 -36.33
N ALA A 6 -16.26 42.06 -36.86
CA ALA A 6 -17.23 40.98 -36.92
C ALA A 6 -17.36 40.35 -35.52
N LEU A 7 -18.50 40.59 -34.87
CA LEU A 7 -18.90 39.91 -33.65
C LEU A 7 -19.45 38.52 -34.02
N THR A 8 -18.67 37.47 -33.80
CA THR A 8 -19.18 36.10 -33.79
C THR A 8 -19.81 35.82 -32.44
N SER A 9 -21.15 35.76 -32.41
CA SER A 9 -21.94 35.30 -31.27
C SER A 9 -21.68 33.81 -31.03
N ILE A 10 -21.05 33.48 -29.90
CA ILE A 10 -20.97 32.11 -29.41
C ILE A 10 -22.28 31.81 -28.71
N SER A 11 -23.02 30.87 -29.27
CA SER A 11 -24.28 30.34 -28.78
C SER A 11 -24.03 29.51 -27.52
N ASP A 12 -24.36 30.07 -26.35
CA ASP A 12 -24.42 29.33 -25.10
C ASP A 12 -25.80 28.65 -24.98
N ASP A 13 -25.91 27.45 -25.53
CA ASP A 13 -27.00 26.52 -25.21
C ASP A 13 -26.45 25.09 -25.21
N MET A 14 -25.64 24.76 -24.19
CA MET A 14 -25.42 23.37 -23.81
C MET A 14 -26.17 23.08 -22.53
N SER A 15 -27.32 22.44 -22.68
CA SER A 15 -28.06 21.75 -21.62
C SER A 15 -27.11 20.79 -20.88
N ILE A 16 -26.88 21.03 -19.58
CA ILE A 16 -26.07 20.18 -18.68
C ILE A 16 -26.95 19.13 -17.99
N GLU A 17 -28.15 18.89 -18.51
CA GLU A 17 -29.07 17.92 -17.94
C GLU A 17 -28.98 16.64 -18.76
N GLU A 18 -28.84 15.51 -18.07
CA GLU A 18 -28.97 14.15 -18.61
C GLU A 18 -27.68 13.47 -19.12
N GLN A 19 -26.82 13.07 -18.17
CA GLN A 19 -26.12 11.76 -18.23
C GLN A 19 -25.47 11.39 -16.88
N LEU A 20 -26.26 11.41 -15.80
CA LEU A 20 -25.91 10.65 -14.59
C LEU A 20 -26.34 9.20 -14.79
N GLN A 21 -25.53 8.46 -15.54
CA GLN A 21 -25.60 7.01 -15.58
C GLN A 21 -25.22 6.50 -14.19
N GLU A 22 -26.21 5.98 -13.45
CA GLU A 22 -26.04 5.41 -12.11
C GLU A 22 -24.92 4.37 -12.10
N LEU A 23 -23.73 4.78 -11.68
CA LEU A 23 -22.64 3.88 -11.41
C LEU A 23 -23.04 3.01 -10.23
N SER A 24 -23.29 1.72 -10.50
CA SER A 24 -23.55 0.70 -9.50
C SER A 24 -22.59 0.87 -8.34
N ILE A 25 -23.10 1.27 -7.18
CA ILE A 25 -22.32 1.50 -5.98
C ILE A 25 -21.76 0.14 -5.56
N LYS A 26 -20.51 -0.15 -5.97
CA LYS A 26 -19.77 -1.30 -5.45
C LYS A 26 -19.51 -1.01 -3.98
N THR A 27 -20.32 -1.59 -3.12
CA THR A 27 -20.11 -1.62 -1.67
C THR A 27 -18.78 -2.31 -1.42
N TYR A 28 -17.72 -1.52 -1.27
CA TYR A 28 -16.42 -2.01 -0.81
C TYR A 28 -16.60 -2.53 0.61
N LYS A 29 -16.43 -3.85 0.78
CA LYS A 29 -16.27 -4.48 2.09
C LYS A 29 -15.17 -3.75 2.83
N SER A 30 -15.54 -3.02 3.87
CA SER A 30 -14.62 -2.33 4.75
C SER A 30 -13.77 -3.37 5.45
N TRP A 31 -12.46 -3.39 5.17
CA TRP A 31 -11.48 -4.00 6.05
C TRP A 31 -11.26 -3.02 7.21
N LEU A 32 -12.27 -2.88 8.08
CA LEU A 32 -12.01 -2.47 9.45
C LEU A 32 -11.31 -3.67 10.07
N ASN A 33 -9.98 -3.60 10.14
CA ASN A 33 -9.27 -4.42 11.10
C ASN A 33 -9.47 -3.71 12.44
N ASP A 34 -10.26 -4.36 13.29
CA ASP A 34 -10.44 -4.02 14.68
C ASP A 34 -9.07 -3.91 15.35
N CYS A 35 -8.91 -2.82 16.10
CA CYS A 35 -7.78 -2.64 16.99
C CYS A 35 -7.86 -3.72 18.06
N ASP A 36 -6.88 -4.62 18.05
CA ASP A 36 -6.60 -5.64 19.05
C ASP A 36 -6.73 -5.09 20.49
N SER A 37 -7.66 -5.66 21.24
CA SER A 37 -7.63 -5.72 22.70
C SER A 37 -8.24 -7.06 23.11
N SER A 38 -7.40 -8.11 23.17
CA SER A 38 -7.75 -9.38 23.79
C SER A 38 -6.70 -9.74 24.83
N GLU A 39 -6.98 -9.38 26.08
CA GLU A 39 -6.34 -9.99 27.25
C GLU A 39 -7.09 -11.32 27.50
N GLU A 40 -6.59 -12.42 26.94
CA GLU A 40 -7.07 -13.76 27.28
C GLU A 40 -6.34 -14.28 28.52
N GLU A 41 -7.11 -14.49 29.60
CA GLU A 41 -6.70 -15.13 30.84
C GLU A 41 -6.44 -16.63 30.61
N ASP A 42 -5.20 -17.05 30.89
CA ASP A 42 -4.72 -18.41 30.72
C ASP A 42 -5.13 -19.29 31.92
N ASN A 43 -6.36 -19.82 31.89
CA ASN A 43 -6.88 -20.78 32.87
C ASN A 43 -6.66 -22.22 32.40
N ASN A 44 -5.48 -22.79 32.64
CA ASN A 44 -5.28 -24.23 32.43
C ASN A 44 -4.91 -24.98 33.72
N LYS A 45 -5.96 -25.65 34.20
CA LYS A 45 -6.11 -26.60 35.30
C LYS A 45 -5.23 -27.84 35.10
N TRP A 46 -4.25 -28.02 35.98
CA TRP A 46 -3.40 -29.22 36.01
C TRP A 46 -4.18 -30.41 36.59
N THR A 47 -4.53 -31.38 35.76
CA THR A 47 -5.06 -32.68 36.21
C THR A 47 -3.89 -33.65 36.42
N HIS A 48 -3.71 -34.06 37.68
CA HIS A 48 -2.77 -35.10 38.09
C HIS A 48 -3.27 -36.46 37.57
N LEU A 49 -2.55 -37.05 36.61
CA LEU A 49 -2.78 -38.43 36.16
C LEU A 49 -1.80 -39.35 36.89
N GLU A 50 -2.34 -40.24 37.72
CA GLU A 50 -1.59 -41.29 38.40
C GLU A 50 -0.92 -42.22 37.38
N SER A 51 0.31 -42.62 37.69
CA SER A 51 1.13 -43.47 36.81
C SER A 51 0.73 -44.94 36.93
N PRO A 52 0.39 -45.62 35.83
CA PRO A 52 0.17 -47.06 35.82
C PRO A 52 1.49 -47.79 36.03
N MET A 53 1.56 -48.65 37.05
CA MET A 53 2.69 -49.55 37.26
C MET A 53 2.69 -50.65 36.19
N HIS A 54 3.43 -50.43 35.09
CA HIS A 54 3.61 -51.45 34.06
C HIS A 54 4.88 -52.28 34.24
N ASN A 55 4.64 -53.58 34.12
CA ASN A 55 5.52 -54.72 34.19
C ASN A 55 6.62 -54.63 33.12
N LYS A 56 7.85 -54.33 33.56
CA LYS A 56 9.06 -54.34 32.72
C LYS A 56 9.52 -55.79 32.65
N ASN A 57 9.72 -56.37 31.45
CA ASN A 57 10.89 -57.23 31.15
C ASN A 57 10.84 -58.02 29.82
N SER A 58 9.85 -57.87 28.93
CA SER A 58 9.83 -58.64 27.66
C SER A 58 9.88 -57.85 26.34
N GLU A 59 9.76 -56.51 26.32
CA GLU A 59 9.58 -55.73 25.07
C GLU A 59 10.86 -55.13 24.44
N ASN A 60 12.07 -55.51 24.89
CA ASN A 60 13.25 -54.70 24.62
C ASN A 60 13.87 -54.81 23.21
N LYS A 61 13.57 -55.85 22.41
CA LYS A 61 14.24 -56.04 21.10
C LYS A 61 13.48 -55.48 19.90
N GLU A 62 12.15 -55.50 19.93
CA GLU A 62 11.32 -54.99 18.83
C GLU A 62 11.21 -53.45 18.86
N ASN A 63 11.15 -52.87 20.06
CA ASN A 63 11.17 -51.43 20.29
C ASN A 63 12.45 -50.74 19.74
N ILE A 64 13.60 -51.42 19.74
CA ILE A 64 14.86 -50.85 19.22
C ILE A 64 14.83 -50.71 17.69
N LYS A 65 14.24 -51.67 16.97
CA LYS A 65 14.14 -51.62 15.50
C LYS A 65 13.17 -50.53 15.06
N ASN A 66 12.02 -50.42 15.71
CA ASN A 66 11.02 -49.38 15.43
C ASN A 66 11.57 -47.97 15.70
N LYS A 67 12.30 -47.80 16.81
CA LYS A 67 12.94 -46.52 17.15
C LYS A 67 13.97 -46.07 16.11
N LYS A 68 14.71 -47.00 15.49
CA LYS A 68 15.66 -46.67 14.40
C LYS A 68 14.95 -46.23 13.10
N GLN A 69 13.79 -46.80 12.78
CA GLN A 69 13.02 -46.41 11.60
C GLN A 69 12.38 -45.02 11.78
N ILE A 70 11.80 -44.75 12.96
CA ILE A 70 11.19 -43.45 13.29
C ILE A 70 12.22 -42.32 13.16
N ASN A 71 13.42 -42.52 13.73
CA ASN A 71 14.47 -41.49 13.70
C ASN A 71 14.98 -41.19 12.27
N LYS A 72 15.04 -42.21 11.39
CA LYS A 72 15.34 -41.99 9.96
C LYS A 72 14.24 -41.22 9.24
N GLN A 73 12.98 -41.42 9.62
CA GLN A 73 11.84 -40.73 9.01
C GLN A 73 11.78 -39.27 9.45
N GLU A 74 12.07 -38.97 10.71
CA GLU A 74 12.20 -37.61 11.25
C GLU A 74 13.30 -36.82 10.52
N GLN A 75 14.49 -37.39 10.38
CA GLN A 75 15.60 -36.75 9.64
C GLN A 75 15.24 -36.41 8.19
N ASN A 76 14.51 -37.29 7.52
CA ASN A 76 14.02 -37.03 6.16
C ASN A 76 12.98 -35.90 6.11
N ASN A 77 12.10 -35.82 7.11
CA ASN A 77 11.11 -34.74 7.19
C ASN A 77 11.77 -33.40 7.48
N ASP A 78 12.79 -33.35 8.33
CA ASP A 78 13.56 -32.13 8.59
C ASP A 78 14.27 -31.63 7.34
N HIS A 79 14.87 -32.54 6.56
CA HIS A 79 15.51 -32.18 5.29
C HIS A 79 14.50 -31.59 4.29
N LYS A 80 13.33 -32.21 4.15
CA LYS A 80 12.24 -31.72 3.28
C LYS A 80 11.72 -30.36 3.75
N ASN A 81 11.52 -30.16 5.05
CA ASN A 81 11.06 -28.90 5.63
C ASN A 81 12.07 -27.77 5.41
N ASN A 82 13.36 -28.05 5.56
CA ASN A 82 14.42 -27.10 5.27
C ASN A 82 14.48 -26.75 3.78
N HIS A 83 14.28 -27.72 2.89
CA HIS A 83 14.20 -27.48 1.45
C HIS A 83 13.01 -26.56 1.10
N ILE A 84 11.82 -26.82 1.68
CA ILE A 84 10.64 -25.99 1.49
C ILE A 84 10.87 -24.55 2.00
N ARG A 85 11.49 -24.39 3.18
CA ARG A 85 11.83 -23.06 3.73
C ARG A 85 12.78 -22.31 2.79
N SER A 86 13.81 -22.98 2.26
CA SER A 86 14.76 -22.40 1.30
C SER A 86 14.06 -21.96 0.01
N LEU A 87 13.18 -22.79 -0.55
CA LEU A 87 12.39 -22.44 -1.74
C LEU A 87 11.46 -21.25 -1.49
N LYS A 88 10.75 -21.21 -0.35
CA LYS A 88 9.90 -20.08 0.04
C LYS A 88 10.72 -18.78 0.14
N TYR A 89 11.91 -18.85 0.71
CA TYR A 89 12.81 -17.70 0.79
C TYR A 89 13.25 -17.23 -0.60
N LYS A 90 13.69 -18.14 -1.48
CA LYS A 90 14.08 -17.84 -2.88
C LYS A 90 12.93 -17.23 -3.68
N LEU A 91 11.70 -17.72 -3.52
CA LEU A 91 10.53 -17.14 -4.17
C LEU A 91 10.21 -15.73 -3.68
N ARG A 92 10.32 -15.49 -2.36
CA ARG A 92 10.15 -14.15 -1.77
C ARG A 92 11.20 -13.17 -2.26
N THR A 93 12.47 -13.59 -2.35
CA THR A 93 13.55 -12.72 -2.85
C THR A 93 13.43 -12.48 -4.35
N ALA A 94 13.14 -13.51 -5.16
CA ALA A 94 12.94 -13.35 -6.61
C ALA A 94 11.80 -12.38 -6.96
N ARG A 95 10.71 -12.37 -6.18
CA ARG A 95 9.62 -11.39 -6.34
C ARG A 95 10.06 -9.95 -6.07
N ARG A 96 11.02 -9.72 -5.17
CA ARG A 96 11.55 -8.38 -4.87
C ARG A 96 12.47 -7.84 -5.96
N TYR A 97 13.17 -8.72 -6.69
CA TYR A 97 14.14 -8.32 -7.71
C TYR A 97 13.60 -8.34 -9.15
N ARG A 98 12.40 -8.86 -9.40
CA ARG A 98 11.70 -8.71 -10.69
C ARG A 98 10.93 -7.39 -10.76
N ILE A 99 11.57 -6.26 -10.47
CA ILE A 99 11.09 -4.98 -11.01
C ILE A 99 11.66 -4.91 -12.43
N PRO A 100 10.85 -5.06 -13.49
CA PRO A 100 11.36 -5.08 -14.85
C PRO A 100 12.11 -3.76 -15.14
N LYS A 101 13.30 -3.89 -15.71
CA LYS A 101 14.19 -2.77 -16.07
C LYS A 101 13.51 -1.72 -16.97
N THR A 102 12.37 -2.05 -17.57
CA THR A 102 11.51 -1.19 -18.41
C THR A 102 10.93 0.01 -17.65
N HIS A 103 10.83 -0.03 -16.32
CA HIS A 103 10.22 1.05 -15.54
C HIS A 103 10.98 2.40 -15.66
N LYS A 104 12.31 2.37 -15.80
CA LYS A 104 13.12 3.61 -15.93
C LYS A 104 12.91 4.32 -17.27
N GLN A 105 12.77 3.56 -18.36
CA GLN A 105 12.55 4.12 -19.70
C GLN A 105 11.15 4.74 -19.80
N ASN A 106 10.15 4.08 -19.22
CA ASN A 106 8.77 4.58 -19.23
C ASN A 106 8.64 5.94 -18.51
N LYS A 107 9.39 6.19 -17.44
CA LYS A 107 9.36 7.51 -16.75
C LYS A 107 9.80 8.67 -17.65
N LYS A 108 10.81 8.46 -18.51
CA LYS A 108 11.27 9.51 -19.43
C LYS A 108 10.21 9.80 -20.50
N LEU A 109 9.61 8.75 -21.06
CA LEU A 109 8.53 8.87 -22.05
C LEU A 109 7.31 9.58 -21.46
N VAL A 110 6.89 9.21 -20.25
CA VAL A 110 5.76 9.87 -19.57
C VAL A 110 6.04 11.36 -19.34
N LYS A 111 7.24 11.74 -18.90
CA LYS A 111 7.60 13.16 -18.77
C LYS A 111 7.57 13.90 -20.10
N GLN A 112 8.02 13.28 -21.19
CA GLN A 112 7.94 13.86 -22.53
C GLN A 112 6.48 14.06 -22.97
N LEU A 113 5.59 13.09 -22.70
CA LEU A 113 4.17 13.20 -23.03
C LEU A 113 3.48 14.32 -22.23
N ILE A 114 3.76 14.42 -20.93
CA ILE A 114 3.24 15.49 -20.07
C ILE A 114 3.67 16.87 -20.57
N ASN A 115 4.90 16.99 -21.09
CA ASN A 115 5.40 18.27 -21.61
C ASN A 115 4.88 18.60 -23.02
N LYS A 116 4.44 17.59 -23.79
CA LYS A 116 3.86 17.79 -25.12
C LYS A 116 2.38 18.19 -25.06
N GLN A 117 1.67 17.78 -24.02
CA GLN A 117 0.28 18.14 -23.81
C GLN A 117 0.18 19.48 -23.08
N ASP A 118 -0.73 20.34 -23.53
CA ASP A 118 -1.04 21.60 -22.85
C ASP A 118 -1.98 21.34 -21.66
N LEU A 119 -1.45 20.71 -20.62
CA LEU A 119 -2.20 20.36 -19.42
C LEU A 119 -2.27 21.54 -18.46
N HIS A 120 -3.44 21.72 -17.83
CA HIS A 120 -3.60 22.68 -16.74
C HIS A 120 -2.53 22.47 -15.65
N PRO A 121 -1.96 23.53 -15.06
CA PRO A 121 -0.85 23.42 -14.11
C PRO A 121 -1.16 22.55 -12.89
N ILE A 122 -2.39 22.60 -12.38
CA ILE A 122 -2.83 21.74 -11.26
C ILE A 122 -2.79 20.26 -11.64
N THR A 123 -3.21 19.93 -12.87
CA THR A 123 -3.18 18.54 -13.36
C THR A 123 -1.74 18.07 -13.54
N LYS A 124 -0.87 18.92 -14.11
CA LYS A 124 0.56 18.63 -14.26
C LYS A 124 1.24 18.37 -12.91
N THR A 125 0.96 19.21 -11.93
CA THR A 125 1.52 19.07 -10.57
C THR A 125 0.97 17.83 -9.86
N MET A 126 -0.32 17.50 -10.02
CA MET A 126 -0.90 16.25 -9.51
C MET A 126 -0.22 15.02 -10.12
N ILE A 127 0.01 14.99 -11.43
CA ILE A 127 0.70 13.88 -12.10
C ILE A 127 2.15 13.77 -11.61
N ASN A 128 2.86 14.90 -11.51
CA ASN A 128 4.24 14.93 -11.00
C ASN A 128 4.31 14.38 -9.57
N LEU A 129 3.36 14.75 -8.72
CA LEU A 129 3.25 14.25 -7.35
C LEU A 129 3.05 12.73 -7.32
N GLN A 130 2.21 12.17 -8.20
CA GLN A 130 2.07 10.71 -8.30
C GLN A 130 3.36 10.01 -8.75
N LEU A 131 4.11 10.64 -9.66
CA LEU A 131 5.37 10.11 -10.22
C LEU A 131 6.61 10.35 -9.33
N HIS A 132 6.43 11.05 -8.19
CA HIS A 132 7.48 11.45 -7.28
C HIS A 132 8.32 10.26 -6.80
N GLN A 133 9.64 10.44 -6.71
CA GLN A 133 10.55 9.37 -6.33
C GLN A 133 10.78 9.35 -4.81
N PRO A 134 10.94 8.17 -4.20
CA PRO A 134 11.40 8.12 -2.82
C PRO A 134 12.75 8.83 -2.70
N ARG A 135 12.93 9.64 -1.65
CA ARG A 135 14.16 10.40 -1.32
C ARG A 135 14.45 11.64 -2.17
N THR A 136 13.62 11.96 -3.18
CA THR A 136 13.72 13.27 -3.82
C THR A 136 13.00 14.32 -2.97
N PRO A 137 13.51 15.56 -2.88
CA PRO A 137 12.77 16.64 -2.24
C PRO A 137 11.55 17.03 -3.09
N TYR A 138 10.44 17.38 -2.42
CA TYR A 138 9.23 17.86 -3.10
C TYR A 138 9.43 19.27 -3.67
N ILE A 139 8.92 19.49 -4.87
CA ILE A 139 8.93 20.80 -5.54
C ILE A 139 7.93 21.73 -4.83
N GLN A 140 8.16 23.04 -4.83
CA GLN A 140 7.29 23.99 -4.15
C GLN A 140 5.83 23.93 -4.62
N GLU A 141 5.60 23.70 -5.92
CA GLU A 141 4.27 23.51 -6.51
C GLU A 141 3.56 22.28 -5.95
N GLU A 142 4.28 21.15 -5.85
CA GLU A 142 3.79 19.91 -5.24
C GLU A 142 3.44 20.13 -3.77
N LYS A 143 4.31 20.84 -3.02
CA LYS A 143 4.06 21.20 -1.63
C LYS A 143 2.81 22.07 -1.50
N ASN A 144 2.64 23.07 -2.37
CA ASN A 144 1.50 23.97 -2.36
C ASN A 144 0.19 23.22 -2.66
N LEU A 145 0.18 22.35 -3.67
CA LEU A 145 -0.98 21.52 -3.98
C LEU A 145 -1.34 20.58 -2.82
N ALA A 146 -0.34 19.92 -2.21
CA ALA A 146 -0.56 19.05 -1.07
C ALA A 146 -1.10 19.81 0.16
N ARG A 147 -0.58 21.03 0.42
CA ARG A 147 -1.10 21.93 1.46
C ARG A 147 -2.55 22.33 1.18
N GLN A 148 -2.86 22.71 -0.06
CA GLN A 148 -4.20 23.11 -0.47
C GLN A 148 -5.20 21.96 -0.29
N LEU A 149 -4.87 20.76 -0.79
CA LEU A 149 -5.70 19.56 -0.58
C LEU A 149 -5.91 19.25 0.90
N TYR A 150 -4.86 19.36 1.71
CA TYR A 150 -4.94 19.12 3.14
C TYR A 150 -5.76 20.19 3.88
N TYR A 151 -5.63 21.46 3.48
CA TYR A 151 -6.41 22.57 4.04
C TYR A 151 -7.91 22.37 3.78
N TYR A 152 -8.29 21.99 2.55
CA TYR A 152 -9.69 21.71 2.22
C TYR A 152 -10.22 20.46 2.93
N SER A 153 -9.46 19.36 2.96
CA SER A 153 -9.92 18.13 3.60
C SER A 153 -8.75 17.20 4.00
N PRO A 154 -8.34 17.23 5.28
CA PRO A 154 -7.32 16.31 5.80
C PRO A 154 -7.72 14.84 5.66
N SER A 155 -9.02 14.54 5.78
CA SER A 155 -9.58 13.20 5.66
C SER A 155 -9.54 12.70 4.21
N ALA A 156 -9.81 13.56 3.23
CA ALA A 156 -9.67 13.21 1.81
C ALA A 156 -8.22 12.84 1.45
N VAL A 157 -7.23 13.62 1.91
CA VAL A 157 -5.82 13.30 1.73
C VAL A 157 -5.47 11.93 2.30
N CYS A 158 -5.99 11.61 3.49
CA CYS A 158 -5.83 10.27 4.09
C CYS A 158 -6.44 9.16 3.23
N ARG A 159 -7.66 9.35 2.72
CA ARG A 159 -8.34 8.38 1.86
C ARG A 159 -7.57 8.17 0.55
N LEU A 160 -7.09 9.23 -0.09
CA LEU A 160 -6.28 9.15 -1.32
C LEU A 160 -4.98 8.37 -1.08
N ARG A 161 -4.30 8.60 0.05
CA ARG A 161 -3.12 7.80 0.42
C ARG A 161 -3.44 6.33 0.62
N LYS A 162 -4.54 6.02 1.31
CA LYS A 162 -5.01 4.64 1.48
C LYS A 162 -5.38 3.99 0.14
N ALA A 163 -5.87 4.77 -0.83
CA ALA A 163 -6.13 4.34 -2.19
C ALA A 163 -4.86 4.15 -3.05
N GLY A 164 -3.67 4.43 -2.51
CA GLY A 164 -2.39 4.24 -3.18
C GLY A 164 -1.84 5.48 -3.89
N CYS A 165 -2.45 6.65 -3.73
CA CYS A 165 -1.87 7.90 -4.24
C CYS A 165 -0.59 8.24 -3.48
N ASN A 166 0.43 8.68 -4.21
CA ASN A 166 1.75 9.05 -3.68
C ASN A 166 1.74 10.47 -3.08
N LEU A 167 0.93 10.68 -2.04
CA LEU A 167 0.86 11.95 -1.32
C LEU A 167 1.75 11.93 -0.08
N PRO A 168 2.32 13.09 0.32
CA PRO A 168 3.14 13.21 1.52
C PRO A 168 2.36 12.86 2.80
N GLY A 169 3.07 12.45 3.84
CA GLY A 169 2.48 12.16 5.13
C GLY A 169 1.87 13.41 5.78
N GLN A 170 0.81 13.25 6.57
CA GLN A 170 0.15 14.38 7.24
C GLN A 170 1.13 15.21 8.09
N ARG A 171 2.04 14.54 8.83
CA ARG A 171 3.10 15.20 9.60
C ARG A 171 3.99 16.09 8.72
N THR A 172 4.33 15.62 7.52
CA THR A 172 5.12 16.38 6.55
C THR A 172 4.36 17.61 6.05
N ILE A 173 3.07 17.46 5.73
CA ILE A 173 2.24 18.58 5.27
C ILE A 173 2.06 19.63 6.38
N ARG A 174 1.83 19.21 7.63
CA ARG A 174 1.73 20.12 8.79
C ARG A 174 3.01 20.92 8.99
N LYS A 175 4.17 20.26 8.94
CA LYS A 175 5.47 20.95 9.01
C LYS A 175 5.60 22.02 7.91
N TRP A 176 5.15 21.72 6.69
CA TRP A 176 5.15 22.71 5.60
C TRP A 176 4.14 23.84 5.77
N LEU A 177 3.06 23.63 6.52
CA LEU A 177 2.12 24.71 6.88
C LEU A 177 2.75 25.63 7.93
N GLU A 178 3.44 25.07 8.91
CA GLU A 178 4.20 25.80 9.93
C GLU A 178 5.36 26.61 9.33
N GLU A 179 5.99 26.12 8.25
CA GLU A 179 7.03 26.84 7.50
C GLU A 179 6.53 28.13 6.82
N ARG A 180 5.21 28.32 6.65
CA ARG A 180 4.72 29.64 6.21
C ARG A 180 4.69 30.50 7.44
N ASP A 181 5.68 31.39 7.54
CA ASP A 181 5.68 32.46 8.52
C ASP A 181 4.31 33.15 8.46
N ILE A 182 3.51 32.94 9.50
CA ILE A 182 2.32 33.74 9.72
C ILE A 182 2.89 35.10 10.09
N ILE A 183 3.02 35.97 9.09
CA ILE A 183 3.30 37.38 9.32
C ILE A 183 2.07 37.89 10.08
N SER A 184 2.15 37.86 11.40
CA SER A 184 1.14 38.40 12.30
C SER A 184 1.26 39.91 12.24
N GLY A 185 0.59 40.52 11.26
CA GLY A 185 0.57 41.97 11.08
C GLY A 185 -0.45 42.34 10.01
N PHE A 186 -1.61 42.81 10.48
CA PHE A 186 -2.46 43.75 9.77
C PHE A 186 -2.46 45.05 10.56
#